data_AF-A0A2E8J571-F1
#
_entry.id   AF-A0A2E8J571-F1
#
_cell.length_a   1.000
_cell.length_b   1.000
_cell.length_c   1.000
_cell.angle_alpha   90.00
_cell.angle_beta   90.00
_cell.angle_gamma   90.00
#
_symmetry.space_group_name_H-M   'P 1'
#
loop_
_entity.id
_entity.type
_entity.pdbx_description
1 polymer ?
#
loop_
_entity_poly.entity_id
_entity_poly.type
_entity_poly.pdbx_seq_one_letter_code
_entity_poly.pdbx_strand_id
1 'polypeptide(L)'
;MTAIQSLLPLISNALLIACTALAIGQRCLPHRHQRAALTVLAFIIALFPFTGLSPAHYLAGLVGNLSITSLALLGLYIACRCGDINPTESIRADLNRLYLIVGITAIFLYPSALGFSQMDLYREGYYPIVLSPMMLSIILLGIFRSWFFLSSLLALVFFGYGLGIFESSNLWDYLVDPLVAIFSLTHLWKAGSSLFHRLSEPALQAAAVSFAGSFLLFSVFLSHVNQDAFRYQLVVEDGFTETVTAISLFLVVIVCISRLRRLRKHRPILFLGMIGFVGLAGLFGAGEEISWGQRVFGWETPEVLLDYNRQAETGLHNLVVEVNDKKVSINKVIFGTGLALAMLVYLFVMTPLYRRHRLRNGPFARLINRFAIPMPKNYQAIGYLIVVACVELLIDSSKRGEMTEFAGSIIFLLNVTFPDNQEIFDIDFEQSVS
;
A
#
# COMPACT_ATOMS: atom_id res chain seq x y z
N MET A 1 -3.62 7.78 32.57
CA MET A 1 -4.01 7.98 31.15
C MET A 1 -5.21 8.90 31.03
N THR A 2 -6.32 8.65 31.73
CA THR A 2 -7.57 9.44 31.65
C THR A 2 -7.38 10.96 31.84
N ALA A 3 -6.62 11.41 32.85
CA ALA A 3 -6.37 12.84 33.06
C ALA A 3 -5.50 13.49 31.97
N ILE A 4 -4.59 12.73 31.35
CA ILE A 4 -3.74 13.23 30.24
C ILE A 4 -4.59 13.32 28.97
N GLN A 5 -5.39 12.28 28.70
CA GLN A 5 -6.32 12.21 27.57
C GLN A 5 -7.31 13.39 27.58
N SER A 6 -7.84 13.78 28.74
CA SER A 6 -8.76 14.92 28.86
C SER A 6 -8.08 16.30 28.70
N LEU A 7 -6.79 16.41 29.00
CA LEU A 7 -6.04 17.68 28.89
C LEU A 7 -5.49 17.92 27.49
N LEU A 8 -5.27 16.85 26.73
CA LEU A 8 -4.65 16.90 25.42
C LEU A 8 -5.47 17.69 24.37
N PRO A 9 -6.82 17.57 24.29
CA PRO A 9 -7.65 18.45 23.47
C PRO A 9 -7.40 19.94 23.74
N LEU A 10 -7.22 20.28 25.02
CA LEU A 10 -6.97 21.65 25.44
C LEU A 10 -5.61 22.14 24.99
N ILE A 11 -4.59 21.34 25.24
CA ILE A 11 -3.21 21.66 24.91
C ILE A 11 -3.04 21.79 23.40
N SER A 12 -3.64 20.87 22.62
CA SER A 12 -3.58 20.90 21.16
C SER A 12 -4.24 22.15 20.58
N ASN A 13 -5.43 22.51 21.08
CA ASN A 13 -6.16 23.67 20.58
C ASN A 13 -5.54 24.99 21.06
N ALA A 14 -4.99 25.04 22.27
CA ALA A 14 -4.19 26.18 22.73
C ALA A 14 -2.94 26.39 21.86
N LEU A 15 -2.27 25.31 21.45
CA LEU A 15 -1.13 25.36 20.53
C LEU A 15 -1.51 25.91 19.15
N LEU A 16 -2.67 25.53 18.63
CA LEU A 16 -3.21 26.06 17.37
C LEU A 16 -3.51 27.56 17.46
N ILE A 17 -4.13 28.01 18.55
CA ILE A 17 -4.36 29.45 18.81
C ILE A 17 -3.03 30.20 18.86
N ALA A 18 -2.04 29.68 19.59
CA ALA A 18 -0.70 30.26 19.67
C ALA A 18 0.00 30.35 18.31
N CYS A 19 -0.10 29.31 17.48
CA CYS A 19 0.47 29.30 16.13
C CYS A 19 -0.23 30.29 15.20
N THR A 20 -1.54 30.45 15.35
CA THR A 20 -2.33 31.43 14.60
C THR A 20 -1.93 32.85 14.97
N ALA A 21 -1.80 33.14 16.27
CA ALA A 21 -1.30 34.41 16.76
C ALA A 21 0.12 34.71 16.25
N LEU A 22 1.00 33.71 16.26
CA LEU A 22 2.34 33.81 15.70
C LEU A 22 2.31 34.09 14.19
N ALA A 23 1.45 33.41 13.43
CA ALA A 23 1.32 33.60 11.99
C ALA A 23 0.90 35.02 11.60
N ILE A 24 0.02 35.63 12.39
CA ILE A 24 -0.44 37.00 12.22
C ILE A 24 0.61 38.01 12.71
N GLY A 25 1.13 37.80 13.93
CA GLY A 25 2.01 38.75 14.63
C GLY A 25 3.46 38.76 14.15
N GLN A 26 3.95 37.68 13.53
CA GLN A 26 5.36 37.60 13.09
C GLN A 26 5.78 38.71 12.12
N ARG A 27 4.84 39.30 11.37
CA ARG A 27 5.14 40.42 10.46
C ARG A 27 5.59 41.67 11.22
N CYS A 28 5.14 41.84 12.45
CA CYS A 28 5.45 42.99 13.30
C CYS A 28 6.56 42.69 14.33
N LEU A 29 6.98 41.44 14.46
CA LEU A 29 7.94 40.97 15.47
C LEU A 29 9.21 40.42 14.79
N PRO A 30 10.21 41.27 14.48
CA PRO A 30 11.40 40.84 13.75
C PRO A 30 12.29 39.90 14.58
N HIS A 31 12.30 40.06 15.91
CA HIS A 31 13.18 39.29 16.78
C HIS A 31 12.56 37.94 17.20
N ARG A 32 13.37 36.88 17.19
CA ARG A 32 12.95 35.51 17.56
C ARG A 32 12.39 35.43 18.99
N HIS A 33 12.99 36.14 19.94
CA HIS A 33 12.54 36.15 21.34
C HIS A 33 11.16 36.78 21.50
N GLN A 34 10.82 37.78 20.68
CA GLN A 34 9.49 38.38 20.67
C GLN A 34 8.45 37.43 20.08
N ARG A 35 8.80 36.72 18.99
CA ARG A 35 7.95 35.66 18.41
C ARG A 35 7.70 34.53 19.41
N ALA A 36 8.74 34.09 20.12
CA ALA A 36 8.64 33.09 21.17
C ALA A 36 7.76 33.58 22.33
N ALA A 37 7.97 34.81 22.81
CA ALA A 37 7.17 35.41 23.87
C ALA A 37 5.68 35.51 23.48
N LEU A 38 5.38 35.95 22.26
CA LEU A 38 4.01 35.98 21.75
C LEU A 38 3.38 34.59 21.74
N THR A 39 4.12 33.58 21.26
CA THR A 39 3.63 32.19 21.19
C THR A 39 3.30 31.66 22.58
N VAL A 40 4.21 31.84 23.55
CA VAL A 40 4.01 31.40 24.94
C VAL A 40 2.87 32.15 25.60
N LEU A 41 2.79 33.47 25.42
CA LEU A 41 1.73 34.29 26.00
C LEU A 41 0.35 33.91 25.42
N ALA A 42 0.25 33.76 24.10
CA ALA A 42 -0.99 33.35 23.45
C ALA A 42 -1.42 31.94 23.89
N PHE A 43 -0.46 31.02 24.06
CA PHE A 43 -0.73 29.68 24.59
C PHE A 43 -1.31 29.72 26.01
N ILE A 44 -0.69 30.49 26.91
CA ILE A 44 -1.17 30.64 28.30
C ILE A 44 -2.55 31.29 28.33
N ILE A 45 -2.76 32.35 27.55
CA ILE A 45 -4.06 33.05 27.46
C ILE A 45 -5.14 32.09 26.93
N ALA A 46 -4.82 31.25 25.94
CA ALA A 46 -5.77 30.29 25.38
C ALA A 46 -6.21 29.21 26.39
N LEU A 47 -5.40 28.92 27.41
CA LEU A 47 -5.73 28.01 28.49
C LEU A 47 -6.50 28.68 29.63
N PHE A 48 -6.46 30.01 29.74
CA PHE A 48 -7.13 30.72 30.82
C PHE A 48 -8.65 30.76 30.60
N PRO A 49 -9.47 30.35 31.59
CA PRO A 49 -10.91 30.36 31.46
C PRO A 49 -11.45 31.79 31.54
N PHE A 50 -12.20 32.21 30.53
CA PHE A 50 -12.97 33.45 30.55
C PHE A 50 -14.45 33.04 30.56
N THR A 51 -15.18 33.37 31.63
CA THR A 51 -16.60 33.02 31.78
C THR A 51 -16.91 31.50 31.83
N GLY A 52 -16.01 30.71 32.42
CA GLY A 52 -16.23 29.28 32.73
C GLY A 52 -15.55 28.28 31.79
N LEU A 53 -15.26 28.67 30.55
CA LEU A 53 -14.47 27.86 29.60
C LEU A 53 -13.31 28.69 29.03
N SER A 54 -12.20 28.03 28.68
CA SER A 54 -11.08 28.71 28.03
C SER A 54 -11.29 28.82 26.52
N PRO A 55 -10.63 29.76 25.81
CA PRO A 55 -10.66 29.81 24.35
C PRO A 55 -10.29 28.47 23.70
N ALA A 56 -9.33 27.74 24.29
CA ALA A 56 -8.97 26.40 23.82
C ALA A 56 -10.10 25.38 23.98
N HIS A 57 -10.93 25.45 25.04
CA HIS A 57 -12.11 24.60 25.19
C HIS A 57 -13.14 24.87 24.09
N TYR A 58 -13.43 26.13 23.80
CA TYR A 58 -14.38 26.49 22.73
C TYR A 58 -13.90 25.99 21.36
N LEU A 59 -12.61 26.14 21.07
CA LEU A 59 -12.04 25.66 19.81
C LEU A 59 -12.02 24.12 19.75
N ALA A 60 -11.71 23.45 20.86
CA ALA A 60 -11.79 21.99 20.95
C ALA A 60 -13.21 21.47 20.69
N GLY A 61 -14.25 22.19 21.12
CA GLY A 61 -15.64 21.84 20.80
C GLY A 61 -16.02 22.01 19.32
N LEU A 62 -15.33 22.89 18.58
CA LEU A 62 -15.57 23.15 17.16
C LEU A 62 -14.78 22.23 16.23
N VAL A 63 -13.50 22.04 16.51
CA VAL A 63 -12.55 21.33 15.64
C VAL A 63 -12.32 19.89 16.10
N GLY A 64 -12.56 19.61 17.37
CA GLY A 64 -12.17 18.36 18.01
C GLY A 64 -10.68 18.32 18.37
N ASN A 65 -10.15 17.11 18.44
CA ASN A 65 -8.73 16.86 18.71
C ASN A 65 -7.90 17.04 17.45
N LEU A 66 -6.74 17.68 17.60
CA LEU A 66 -5.78 17.74 16.50
C LEU A 66 -5.03 16.42 16.42
N SER A 67 -4.83 15.94 15.19
CA SER A 67 -4.04 14.75 14.91
C SER A 67 -2.57 14.94 15.34
N ILE A 68 -1.85 13.84 15.55
CA ILE A 68 -0.39 13.87 15.78
C ILE A 68 0.30 14.55 14.60
N THR A 69 -0.20 14.38 13.38
CA THR A 69 0.27 15.07 12.18
C THR A 69 0.15 16.59 12.33
N SER A 70 -1.02 17.11 12.72
CA SER A 70 -1.20 18.54 12.97
C SER A 70 -0.28 19.05 14.07
N LEU A 71 -0.17 18.33 15.19
CA LEU A 71 0.71 18.70 16.29
C LEU A 71 2.19 18.76 15.85
N ALA A 72 2.66 17.81 15.05
CA ALA A 72 4.01 17.80 14.51
C ALA A 72 4.26 18.96 13.55
N LEU A 73 3.28 19.30 12.70
CA LEU A 73 3.37 20.44 11.78
C LEU A 73 3.38 21.79 12.52
N LEU A 74 2.55 21.94 13.56
CA LEU A 74 2.55 23.13 14.43
C LEU A 74 3.88 23.24 15.20
N GLY A 75 4.40 22.13 15.73
CA GLY A 75 5.70 22.09 16.39
C GLY A 75 6.85 22.49 15.45
N LEU A 76 6.86 21.96 14.23
CA LEU A 76 7.82 22.35 13.20
C LEU A 76 7.69 23.83 12.84
N TYR A 77 6.46 24.35 12.72
CA TYR A 77 6.21 25.76 12.45
C TYR A 77 6.78 26.67 13.55
N ILE A 78 6.55 26.34 14.82
CA ILE A 78 7.13 27.07 15.97
C ILE A 78 8.65 26.96 15.95
N ALA A 79 9.21 25.78 15.72
CA ALA A 79 10.65 25.57 15.62
C ALA A 79 11.30 26.44 14.54
N CYS A 80 10.65 26.60 13.38
CA CYS A 80 11.14 27.43 12.28
C CYS A 80 10.99 28.93 12.53
N ARG A 81 9.94 29.35 13.24
CA ARG A 81 9.62 30.78 13.43
C ARG A 81 10.15 31.37 14.73
N CYS A 82 10.27 30.57 15.79
CA CYS A 82 10.78 31.00 17.09
C CYS A 82 12.20 30.49 17.35
N GLY A 83 12.58 29.37 16.72
CA GLY A 83 13.94 28.82 16.77
C GLY A 83 14.82 29.27 15.61
N ASP A 84 15.99 28.66 15.51
CA ASP A 84 16.97 28.85 14.44
C ASP A 84 17.00 27.64 13.48
N ILE A 85 15.87 26.92 13.40
CA ILE A 85 15.76 25.69 12.63
C ILE A 85 15.19 26.04 11.26
N ASN A 86 16.04 26.03 10.24
CA ASN A 86 15.57 26.07 8.86
C ASN A 86 15.31 24.63 8.37
N PRO A 87 14.09 24.31 7.88
CA PRO A 87 13.80 22.97 7.41
C PRO A 87 14.67 22.68 6.19
N THR A 88 15.46 21.60 6.30
CA THR A 88 16.31 21.13 5.20
C THR A 88 15.46 20.80 3.97
N GLU A 89 16.07 20.74 2.80
CA GLU A 89 15.37 20.36 1.57
C GLU A 89 14.72 18.98 1.67
N SER A 90 15.37 18.05 2.40
CA SER A 90 14.83 16.72 2.70
C SER A 90 13.52 16.79 3.48
N ILE A 91 13.46 17.58 4.56
CA ILE A 91 12.22 17.78 5.34
C ILE A 91 11.13 18.39 4.45
N ARG A 92 11.48 19.39 3.62
CA ARG A 92 10.51 20.02 2.70
C ARG A 92 9.94 19.03 1.69
N ALA A 93 10.78 18.14 1.14
CA ALA A 93 10.34 17.09 0.24
C ALA A 93 9.42 16.09 0.94
N ASP A 94 9.72 15.71 2.18
CA ASP A 94 8.88 14.82 2.99
C ASP A 94 7.54 15.45 3.34
N LEU A 95 7.50 16.75 3.65
CA LEU A 95 6.26 17.49 3.84
C LEU A 95 5.39 17.49 2.58
N ASN A 96 5.97 17.68 1.40
CA ASN A 96 5.21 17.60 0.15
C ASN A 96 4.60 16.21 -0.08
N ARG A 97 5.33 15.14 0.28
CA ARG A 97 4.80 13.76 0.23
C ARG A 97 3.69 13.54 1.25
N LEU A 98 3.85 14.07 2.46
CA LEU A 98 2.81 14.03 3.49
C LEU A 98 1.52 14.71 3.00
N TYR A 99 1.62 15.92 2.44
CA TYR A 99 0.45 16.64 1.90
C TYR A 99 -0.21 15.89 0.74
N LEU A 100 0.58 15.24 -0.12
CA LEU A 100 0.04 14.39 -1.18
C LEU A 100 -0.72 13.20 -0.60
N ILE A 101 -0.12 12.47 0.34
CA ILE A 101 -0.73 11.29 0.96
C ILE A 101 -2.00 11.67 1.72
N VAL A 102 -1.93 12.68 2.59
CA VAL A 102 -3.08 13.15 3.38
C VAL A 102 -4.16 13.76 2.48
N GLY A 103 -3.76 14.54 1.46
CA GLY A 103 -4.70 15.15 0.51
C GLY A 103 -5.46 14.10 -0.30
N ILE A 104 -4.76 13.10 -0.87
CA ILE A 104 -5.39 11.99 -1.59
C ILE A 104 -6.29 11.18 -0.64
N THR A 105 -5.79 10.86 0.55
CA THR A 105 -6.58 10.13 1.56
C THR A 105 -7.86 10.88 1.90
N ALA A 106 -7.79 12.20 2.12
CA ALA A 106 -8.95 13.02 2.46
C ALA A 106 -10.03 13.05 1.36
N ILE A 107 -9.65 12.97 0.07
CA ILE A 107 -10.59 12.91 -1.06
C ILE A 107 -11.48 11.68 -0.99
N PHE A 108 -10.97 10.55 -0.49
CA PHE A 108 -11.74 9.31 -0.40
C PHE A 108 -12.34 9.11 0.99
N LEU A 109 -11.58 9.40 2.05
CA LEU A 109 -11.94 9.15 3.44
C LEU A 109 -13.20 9.92 3.85
N TYR A 110 -13.20 11.25 3.74
CA TYR A 110 -14.33 12.04 4.24
C TYR A 110 -15.63 11.83 3.47
N PRO A 111 -15.65 11.78 2.12
CA PRO A 111 -16.88 11.45 1.41
C PRO A 111 -17.40 10.04 1.74
N SER A 112 -16.51 9.06 1.93
CA SER A 112 -16.93 7.71 2.33
C SER A 112 -17.61 7.72 3.70
N ALA A 113 -17.06 8.46 4.67
CA ALA A 113 -17.63 8.60 6.02
C ALA A 113 -18.97 9.37 6.03
N LEU A 114 -19.18 10.27 5.07
CA LEU A 114 -20.43 11.00 4.89
C LEU A 114 -21.53 10.18 4.19
N GLY A 115 -21.26 8.94 3.80
CA GLY A 115 -22.23 8.04 3.16
C GLY A 115 -22.36 8.22 1.65
N PHE A 116 -21.40 8.87 0.97
CA PHE A 116 -21.37 8.94 -0.51
C PHE A 116 -20.95 7.62 -1.16
N SER A 117 -20.46 6.65 -0.39
CA SER A 117 -20.06 5.32 -0.82
C SER A 117 -20.73 4.26 0.05
N GLN A 118 -20.93 3.06 -0.49
CA GLN A 118 -21.36 1.89 0.30
C GLN A 118 -20.26 1.39 1.25
N MET A 119 -19.00 1.70 0.94
CA MET A 119 -17.85 1.42 1.81
C MET A 119 -17.54 2.64 2.68
N ASP A 120 -17.45 2.43 3.99
CA ASP A 120 -17.00 3.43 4.96
C ASP A 120 -15.52 3.19 5.32
N LEU A 121 -14.61 3.98 4.73
CA LEU A 121 -13.16 3.85 4.97
C LEU A 121 -12.77 4.35 6.37
N TYR A 122 -13.57 5.21 6.98
CA TYR A 122 -13.27 5.74 8.30
C TYR A 122 -13.47 4.68 9.39
N ARG A 123 -14.40 3.74 9.16
CA ARG A 123 -14.64 2.58 10.04
C ARG A 123 -13.40 1.71 10.21
N GLU A 124 -12.59 1.55 9.17
CA GLU A 124 -11.34 0.76 9.21
C GLU A 124 -10.36 1.27 10.27
N GLY A 125 -10.42 2.54 10.65
CA GLY A 125 -9.52 3.09 11.66
C GLY A 125 -9.80 2.59 13.08
N TYR A 126 -11.01 2.10 13.39
CA TYR A 126 -11.33 1.51 14.70
C TYR A 126 -10.67 0.15 14.91
N TYR A 127 -10.50 -0.62 13.83
CA TYR A 127 -9.86 -1.93 13.86
C TYR A 127 -8.93 -2.07 12.64
N PRO A 128 -7.73 -1.47 12.68
CA PRO A 128 -6.92 -1.15 11.50
C PRO A 128 -6.13 -2.35 10.95
N ILE A 129 -6.81 -3.44 10.60
CA ILE A 129 -6.18 -4.66 10.07
C ILE A 129 -5.53 -4.42 8.71
N VAL A 130 -6.18 -3.66 7.83
CA VAL A 130 -5.62 -3.29 6.53
C VAL A 130 -4.76 -2.02 6.65
N LEU A 131 -5.21 -1.04 7.44
CA LEU A 131 -4.53 0.25 7.55
C LEU A 131 -3.14 0.15 8.21
N SER A 132 -2.95 -0.77 9.17
CA SER A 132 -1.65 -0.98 9.83
C SER A 132 -0.53 -1.40 8.85
N PRO A 133 -0.68 -2.48 8.06
CA PRO A 133 0.33 -2.84 7.07
C PRO A 133 0.46 -1.81 5.94
N MET A 134 -0.60 -1.08 5.57
CA MET A 134 -0.48 0.05 4.63
C MET A 134 0.43 1.15 5.17
N MET A 135 0.27 1.55 6.43
CA MET A 135 1.13 2.57 7.03
C MET A 135 2.57 2.06 7.21
N LEU A 136 2.74 0.80 7.62
CA LEU A 136 4.06 0.16 7.67
C LEU A 136 4.75 0.17 6.30
N SER A 137 4.00 -0.03 5.21
CA SER A 137 4.53 0.03 3.84
C SER A 137 5.16 1.38 3.52
N ILE A 138 4.50 2.48 3.92
CA ILE A 138 5.01 3.83 3.69
C ILE A 138 6.22 4.12 4.58
N ILE A 139 6.21 3.63 5.83
CA ILE A 139 7.35 3.74 6.76
C ILE A 139 8.59 3.02 6.20
N LEU A 140 8.45 1.75 5.78
CA LEU A 140 9.58 0.97 5.25
C LEU A 140 10.10 1.56 3.93
N LEU A 141 9.20 1.98 3.04
CA LEU A 141 9.57 2.68 1.81
C LEU A 141 10.31 3.98 2.13
N GLY A 142 9.80 4.75 3.10
CA GLY A 142 10.40 5.99 3.52
C GLY A 142 11.79 5.80 4.10
N ILE A 143 12.01 4.81 4.97
CA ILE A 143 13.33 4.46 5.48
C ILE A 143 14.28 4.09 4.35
N PHE A 144 13.84 3.24 3.40
CA PHE A 144 14.66 2.82 2.26
C PHE A 144 15.02 3.99 1.32
N ARG A 145 14.18 5.02 1.25
CA ARG A 145 14.36 6.20 0.39
C ARG A 145 14.84 7.45 1.14
N SER A 146 15.21 7.31 2.41
CA SER A 146 15.66 8.39 3.30
C SER A 146 14.61 9.49 3.56
N TRP A 147 13.32 9.15 3.57
CA TRP A 147 12.19 10.00 3.98
C TRP A 147 11.99 9.93 5.50
N PHE A 148 13.03 10.29 6.24
CA PHE A 148 13.08 10.04 7.68
C PHE A 148 12.05 10.85 8.46
N PHE A 149 11.72 12.07 8.03
CA PHE A 149 10.71 12.88 8.71
C PHE A 149 9.32 12.25 8.57
N LEU A 150 8.94 11.89 7.34
CA LEU A 150 7.66 11.23 7.08
C LEU A 150 7.56 9.90 7.83
N SER A 151 8.61 9.08 7.78
CA SER A 151 8.63 7.75 8.41
C SER A 151 8.53 7.85 9.93
N SER A 152 9.26 8.81 10.54
CA SER A 152 9.23 9.03 11.98
C SER A 152 7.87 9.55 12.44
N LEU A 153 7.24 10.43 11.65
CA LEU A 153 5.90 10.93 11.93
C LEU A 153 4.86 9.81 11.89
N LEU A 154 4.85 8.99 10.84
CA LEU A 154 3.92 7.86 10.74
C LEU A 154 4.16 6.81 11.83
N ALA A 155 5.42 6.57 12.21
CA ALA A 155 5.73 5.72 13.36
C ALA A 155 5.17 6.31 14.66
N LEU A 156 5.33 7.62 14.89
CA LEU A 156 4.77 8.31 16.06
C LEU A 156 3.24 8.22 16.09
N VAL A 157 2.58 8.36 14.93
CA VAL A 157 1.13 8.14 14.78
C VAL A 157 0.74 6.73 15.19
N PHE A 158 1.43 5.71 14.66
CA PHE A 158 1.12 4.30 14.94
C PHE A 158 1.32 3.92 16.41
N PHE A 159 2.47 4.30 16.99
CA PHE A 159 2.75 4.04 18.40
C PHE A 159 1.83 4.86 19.31
N GLY A 160 1.50 6.09 18.92
CA GLY A 160 0.53 6.90 19.66
C GLY A 160 -0.85 6.25 19.74
N TYR A 161 -1.31 5.68 18.62
CA TYR A 161 -2.53 4.88 18.58
C TYR A 161 -2.42 3.63 19.45
N GLY A 162 -1.34 2.84 19.32
CA GLY A 162 -1.13 1.62 20.10
C GLY A 162 -1.03 1.85 21.62
N LEU A 163 -0.58 3.05 22.03
CA LEU A 163 -0.53 3.47 23.44
C LEU A 163 -1.84 4.11 23.93
N GLY A 164 -2.81 4.35 23.05
CA GLY A 164 -4.06 5.02 23.38
C GLY A 164 -3.86 6.44 23.91
N ILE A 165 -2.98 7.24 23.28
CA ILE A 165 -2.66 8.60 23.77
C ILE A 165 -3.88 9.53 23.71
N PHE A 166 -4.74 9.38 22.70
CA PHE A 166 -5.98 10.14 22.55
C PHE A 166 -7.16 9.36 23.15
N GLU A 167 -8.26 10.08 23.42
CA GLU A 167 -9.54 9.47 23.80
C GLU A 167 -10.17 8.66 22.65
N SER A 168 -9.92 9.08 21.40
CA SER A 168 -10.38 8.33 20.23
C SER A 168 -9.64 7.01 20.10
N SER A 169 -10.41 5.95 19.81
CA SER A 169 -9.91 4.63 19.46
C SER A 169 -9.80 4.42 17.95
N ASN A 170 -9.83 5.49 17.14
CA ASN A 170 -9.72 5.42 15.69
C ASN A 170 -8.34 5.91 15.22
N LEU A 171 -7.59 5.06 14.49
CA LEU A 171 -6.26 5.37 13.97
C LEU A 171 -6.25 6.57 13.01
N TRP A 172 -7.34 6.81 12.27
CA TRP A 172 -7.44 7.98 11.39
C TRP A 172 -7.32 9.28 12.17
N ASP A 173 -7.88 9.38 13.38
CA ASP A 173 -7.84 10.60 14.19
C ASP A 173 -6.42 10.95 14.68
N TYR A 174 -5.53 9.96 14.75
CA TYR A 174 -4.12 10.17 15.05
C TYR A 174 -3.37 10.70 13.83
N LEU A 175 -3.79 10.33 12.61
CA LEU A 175 -3.10 10.62 11.35
C LEU A 175 -3.63 11.88 10.65
N VAL A 176 -4.94 12.09 10.63
CA VAL A 176 -5.62 13.12 9.86
C VAL A 176 -6.72 13.75 10.73
N ASP A 177 -6.83 15.07 10.64
CA ASP A 177 -7.94 15.85 11.15
C ASP A 177 -8.43 16.83 10.06
N PRO A 178 -9.60 17.48 10.23
CA PRO A 178 -10.15 18.37 9.20
C PRO A 178 -9.20 19.51 8.80
N LEU A 179 -8.37 20.02 9.72
CA LEU A 179 -7.47 21.14 9.43
C LEU A 179 -6.31 20.70 8.54
N VAL A 180 -5.61 19.62 8.90
CA VAL A 180 -4.50 19.11 8.05
C VAL A 180 -5.02 18.56 6.73
N ALA A 181 -6.24 18.03 6.70
CA ALA A 181 -6.90 17.61 5.46
C ALA A 181 -7.14 18.81 4.52
N ILE A 182 -7.81 19.86 5.00
CA ILE A 182 -8.05 21.07 4.22
C ILE A 182 -6.72 21.69 3.77
N PHE A 183 -5.76 21.81 4.69
CA PHE A 183 -4.43 22.35 4.37
C PHE A 183 -3.74 21.55 3.25
N SER A 184 -3.74 20.22 3.36
CA SER A 184 -3.15 19.33 2.36
C SER A 184 -3.87 19.40 1.01
N LEU A 185 -5.20 19.50 1.01
CA LEU A 185 -6.00 19.69 -0.21
C LEU A 185 -5.69 21.02 -0.91
N THR A 186 -5.50 22.11 -0.16
CA THR A 186 -5.11 23.40 -0.78
C THR A 186 -3.72 23.33 -1.41
N HIS A 187 -2.79 22.59 -0.80
CA HIS A 187 -1.47 22.35 -1.37
C HIS A 187 -1.53 21.48 -2.61
N LEU A 188 -2.34 20.43 -2.60
CA LEU A 188 -2.57 19.55 -3.75
C LEU A 188 -3.17 20.33 -4.92
N TRP A 189 -4.17 21.17 -4.69
CA TRP A 189 -4.75 22.04 -5.71
C TRP A 189 -3.69 22.99 -6.28
N LYS A 190 -2.97 23.74 -5.44
CA LYS A 190 -1.96 24.70 -5.89
C LYS A 190 -0.83 24.07 -6.69
N ALA A 191 -0.43 22.85 -6.34
CA ALA A 191 0.63 22.15 -7.04
C ALA A 191 0.16 21.46 -8.34
N GLY A 192 -1.14 21.21 -8.50
CA GLY A 192 -1.72 20.68 -9.73
C GLY A 192 -1.09 19.35 -10.19
N SER A 193 -0.97 19.15 -11.51
CA SER A 193 -0.38 17.95 -12.09
C SER A 193 1.14 17.81 -11.88
N SER A 194 1.82 18.87 -11.40
CA SER A 194 3.28 18.86 -11.20
C SER A 194 3.75 17.88 -10.13
N LEU A 195 2.87 17.54 -9.17
CA LEU A 195 3.13 16.52 -8.13
C LEU A 195 3.10 15.08 -8.68
N PHE A 196 2.37 14.83 -9.77
CA PHE A 196 2.19 13.49 -10.33
C PHE A 196 3.31 13.11 -11.31
N HIS A 197 4.04 14.08 -11.84
CA HIS A 197 5.20 13.82 -12.68
C HIS A 197 6.44 13.56 -11.81
N ARG A 198 6.90 12.29 -11.80
CA ARG A 198 8.23 11.74 -11.38
C ARG A 198 8.13 10.59 -10.36
N LEU A 199 7.33 9.55 -10.61
CA LEU A 199 7.63 8.24 -10.01
C LEU A 199 8.63 7.52 -10.91
N SER A 200 9.88 7.38 -10.45
CA SER A 200 10.89 6.62 -11.17
C SER A 200 10.60 5.12 -11.09
N GLU A 201 10.99 4.35 -12.11
CA GLU A 201 10.81 2.88 -12.11
C GLU A 201 11.37 2.20 -10.85
N PRO A 202 12.55 2.60 -10.30
CA PRO A 202 13.04 2.03 -9.05
C PRO A 202 12.17 2.39 -7.84
N ALA A 203 11.57 3.57 -7.82
CA ALA A 203 10.67 3.98 -6.73
C ALA A 203 9.38 3.15 -6.74
N LEU A 204 8.83 2.86 -7.93
CA LEU A 204 7.65 2.01 -8.07
C LEU A 204 7.94 0.56 -7.64
N GLN A 205 9.08 -0.01 -8.06
CA GLN A 205 9.53 -1.34 -7.63
C GLN A 205 9.70 -1.39 -6.10
N ALA A 206 10.36 -0.39 -5.51
CA ALA A 206 10.54 -0.32 -4.06
C ALA A 206 9.21 -0.19 -3.30
N ALA A 207 8.26 0.60 -3.82
CA ALA A 207 6.95 0.77 -3.22
C ALA A 207 6.15 -0.55 -3.22
N ALA A 208 6.12 -1.24 -4.36
CA ALA A 208 5.43 -2.53 -4.47
C ALA A 208 6.05 -3.62 -3.57
N VAL A 209 7.39 -3.70 -3.49
CA VAL A 209 8.07 -4.64 -2.59
C VAL A 209 7.83 -4.29 -1.12
N SER A 210 7.88 -2.99 -0.76
CA SER A 210 7.60 -2.55 0.61
C SER A 210 6.16 -2.86 1.00
N PHE A 211 5.23 -2.72 0.06
CA PHE A 211 3.82 -3.04 0.25
C PHE A 211 3.60 -4.54 0.47
N ALA A 212 4.07 -5.39 -0.45
CA ALA A 212 3.97 -6.85 -0.30
C ALA A 212 4.65 -7.35 0.99
N GLY A 213 5.85 -6.84 1.29
CA GLY A 213 6.61 -7.23 2.48
C GLY A 213 5.95 -6.83 3.79
N SER A 214 5.33 -5.65 3.85
CA SER A 214 4.64 -5.17 5.06
C SER A 214 3.40 -6.00 5.38
N PHE A 215 2.61 -6.33 4.36
CA PHE A 215 1.45 -7.21 4.51
C PHE A 215 1.86 -8.63 4.89
N LEU A 216 2.95 -9.17 4.33
CA LEU A 216 3.49 -10.48 4.76
C LEU A 216 3.96 -10.46 6.21
N LEU A 217 4.73 -9.44 6.62
CA LEU A 217 5.20 -9.32 7.99
C LEU A 217 4.03 -9.19 8.98
N PHE A 218 3.03 -8.36 8.64
CA PHE A 218 1.84 -8.20 9.44
C PHE A 218 1.00 -9.48 9.50
N SER A 219 0.94 -10.26 8.40
CA SER A 219 0.27 -11.56 8.36
C SER A 219 0.92 -12.58 9.27
N VAL A 220 2.26 -12.65 9.29
CA VAL A 220 3.01 -13.50 10.23
C VAL A 220 2.66 -13.13 11.67
N PHE A 221 2.70 -11.84 12.01
CA PHE A 221 2.30 -11.35 13.33
C PHE A 221 0.85 -11.74 13.67
N LEU A 222 -0.10 -11.41 12.78
CA LEU A 222 -1.53 -11.59 13.03
C LEU A 222 -1.91 -13.07 13.14
N SER A 223 -1.32 -13.95 12.33
CA SER A 223 -1.58 -15.39 12.40
C SER A 223 -1.20 -16.03 13.74
N HIS A 224 -0.29 -15.43 14.51
CA HIS A 224 0.08 -15.93 15.84
C HIS A 224 -0.65 -15.22 16.97
N VAL A 225 -0.94 -13.92 16.81
CA VAL A 225 -1.52 -13.10 17.88
C VAL A 225 -3.05 -13.11 17.85
N ASN A 226 -3.64 -13.14 16.67
CA ASN A 226 -5.10 -13.13 16.49
C ASN A 226 -5.49 -13.85 15.19
N GLN A 227 -5.63 -15.17 15.28
CA GLN A 227 -6.00 -16.03 14.14
C GLN A 227 -7.34 -15.66 13.52
N ASP A 228 -8.30 -15.17 14.31
CA ASP A 228 -9.62 -14.79 13.81
C ASP A 228 -9.54 -13.51 12.97
N ALA A 229 -8.79 -12.50 13.43
CA ALA A 229 -8.55 -11.30 12.64
C ALA A 229 -7.77 -11.60 11.35
N PHE A 230 -6.82 -12.54 11.40
CA PHE A 230 -6.15 -13.02 10.19
C PHE A 230 -7.17 -13.62 9.22
N ARG A 231 -7.94 -14.64 9.64
CA ARG A 231 -8.83 -15.42 8.77
C ARG A 231 -10.05 -14.69 8.27
N TYR A 232 -10.68 -13.88 9.11
CA TYR A 232 -12.01 -13.31 8.87
C TYR A 232 -11.98 -11.83 8.55
N GLN A 233 -10.81 -11.19 8.55
CA GLN A 233 -10.70 -9.76 8.23
C GLN A 233 -9.57 -9.46 7.25
N LEU A 234 -8.36 -10.01 7.48
CA LEU A 234 -7.25 -9.76 6.56
C LEU A 234 -7.38 -10.57 5.26
N VAL A 235 -7.64 -11.88 5.37
CA VAL A 235 -7.74 -12.83 4.22
C VAL A 235 -9.17 -13.35 4.03
N VAL A 236 -10.14 -12.47 4.28
CA VAL A 236 -11.55 -12.75 4.04
C VAL A 236 -11.84 -12.76 2.54
N GLU A 237 -12.76 -13.61 2.12
CA GLU A 237 -13.27 -13.62 0.74
C GLU A 237 -13.88 -12.25 0.40
N ASP A 238 -13.72 -11.80 -0.84
CA ASP A 238 -14.04 -10.45 -1.32
C ASP A 238 -13.34 -9.33 -0.53
N GLY A 239 -12.26 -9.69 0.19
CA GLY A 239 -11.52 -8.79 1.03
C GLY A 239 -10.52 -7.92 0.27
N PHE A 240 -9.77 -7.14 1.05
CA PHE A 240 -8.71 -6.29 0.53
C PHE A 240 -7.63 -7.08 -0.20
N THR A 241 -7.24 -8.26 0.32
CA THR A 241 -6.17 -9.07 -0.27
C THR A 241 -6.54 -9.59 -1.66
N GLU A 242 -7.70 -10.22 -1.81
CA GLU A 242 -8.19 -10.72 -3.11
C GLU A 242 -8.37 -9.58 -4.12
N THR A 243 -8.93 -8.45 -3.67
CA THR A 243 -9.07 -7.26 -4.53
C THR A 243 -7.72 -6.80 -5.08
N VAL A 244 -6.67 -6.78 -4.24
CA VAL A 244 -5.32 -6.40 -4.68
C VAL A 244 -4.68 -7.47 -5.56
N THR A 245 -4.91 -8.76 -5.29
CA THR A 245 -4.47 -9.86 -6.16
C THR A 245 -5.07 -9.70 -7.55
N ALA A 246 -6.39 -9.50 -7.64
CA ALA A 246 -7.12 -9.27 -8.88
C ALA A 246 -6.60 -8.03 -9.63
N ILE A 247 -6.40 -6.91 -8.94
CA ILE A 247 -5.82 -5.68 -9.54
C ILE A 247 -4.42 -5.95 -10.08
N SER A 248 -3.57 -6.66 -9.32
CA SER A 248 -2.18 -6.95 -9.74
C SER A 248 -2.15 -7.81 -11.00
N LEU A 249 -3.00 -8.84 -11.07
CA LEU A 249 -3.15 -9.69 -12.25
C LEU A 249 -3.78 -8.95 -13.44
N PHE A 250 -4.74 -8.07 -13.20
CA PHE A 250 -5.31 -7.22 -14.24
C PHE A 250 -4.28 -6.23 -14.82
N LEU A 251 -3.39 -5.68 -13.98
CA LEU A 251 -2.27 -4.85 -14.45
C LEU A 251 -1.30 -5.65 -15.33
N VAL A 252 -1.09 -6.95 -15.06
CA VAL A 252 -0.34 -7.84 -15.96
C VAL A 252 -0.99 -7.89 -17.34
N VAL A 253 -2.33 -8.02 -17.41
CA VAL A 253 -3.08 -7.99 -18.68
C VAL A 253 -2.81 -6.68 -19.44
N ILE A 254 -2.87 -5.54 -18.76
CA ILE A 254 -2.61 -4.21 -19.36
C ILE A 254 -1.19 -4.13 -19.92
N VAL A 255 -0.19 -4.61 -19.18
CA VAL A 255 1.22 -4.64 -19.63
C VAL A 255 1.38 -5.53 -20.86
N CYS A 256 0.77 -6.73 -20.86
CA CYS A 256 0.81 -7.64 -22.00
C CYS A 256 0.13 -7.04 -23.24
N ILE A 257 -1.06 -6.44 -23.10
CA ILE A 257 -1.76 -5.76 -24.21
C ILE A 257 -0.91 -4.63 -24.78
N SER A 258 -0.29 -3.82 -23.91
CA SER A 258 0.57 -2.72 -24.31
C SER A 258 1.78 -3.21 -25.11
N ARG A 259 2.42 -4.31 -24.67
CA ARG A 259 3.53 -4.97 -25.38
C ARG A 259 3.08 -5.55 -26.71
N LEU A 260 1.95 -6.26 -26.77
CA LEU A 260 1.39 -6.79 -28.02
C LEU A 260 1.18 -5.67 -29.05
N ARG A 261 0.57 -4.55 -28.64
CA ARG A 261 0.31 -3.41 -29.54
C ARG A 261 1.61 -2.80 -30.07
N ARG A 262 2.64 -2.63 -29.22
CA ARG A 262 3.96 -2.08 -29.59
C ARG A 262 4.73 -3.02 -30.50
N LEU A 263 4.69 -4.33 -30.23
CA LEU A 263 5.58 -5.32 -30.85
C LEU A 263 4.96 -6.11 -32.01
N ARG A 264 3.63 -6.00 -32.25
CA ARG A 264 2.93 -6.79 -33.28
C ARG A 264 3.50 -6.72 -34.70
N LYS A 265 4.19 -5.63 -35.05
CA LYS A 265 4.82 -5.43 -36.38
C LYS A 265 6.30 -5.81 -36.42
N HIS A 266 6.90 -6.08 -35.26
CA HIS A 266 8.36 -6.19 -35.09
C HIS A 266 8.80 -7.56 -34.57
N ARG A 267 7.86 -8.40 -34.11
CA ARG A 267 8.15 -9.69 -33.46
C ARG A 267 7.39 -10.85 -34.11
N PRO A 268 7.95 -12.06 -34.10
CA PRO A 268 7.31 -13.24 -34.68
C PRO A 268 6.06 -13.65 -33.88
N ILE A 269 5.15 -14.35 -34.55
CA ILE A 269 3.86 -14.78 -33.96
C ILE A 269 4.04 -15.61 -32.68
N LEU A 270 5.08 -16.45 -32.58
CA LEU A 270 5.35 -17.23 -31.37
C LEU A 270 5.64 -16.32 -30.17
N PHE A 271 6.47 -15.28 -30.35
CA PHE A 271 6.83 -14.34 -29.29
C PHE A 271 5.59 -13.57 -28.81
N LEU A 272 4.76 -13.11 -29.77
CA LEU A 272 3.50 -12.44 -29.47
C LEU A 272 2.49 -13.40 -28.80
N GLY A 273 2.41 -14.64 -29.27
CA GLY A 273 1.56 -15.68 -28.72
C GLY A 273 1.87 -15.96 -27.26
N MET A 274 3.15 -15.98 -26.88
CA MET A 274 3.55 -16.14 -25.48
C MET A 274 3.21 -14.94 -24.60
N ILE A 275 3.36 -13.70 -25.10
CA ILE A 275 2.87 -12.51 -24.37
C ILE A 275 1.35 -12.59 -24.19
N GLY A 276 0.63 -12.99 -25.25
CA GLY A 276 -0.80 -13.20 -25.22
C GLY A 276 -1.21 -14.27 -24.20
N PHE A 277 -0.50 -15.39 -24.15
CA PHE A 277 -0.72 -16.45 -23.17
C PHE A 277 -0.56 -15.96 -21.73
N VAL A 278 0.52 -15.22 -21.43
CA VAL A 278 0.71 -14.63 -20.09
C VAL A 278 -0.40 -13.63 -19.76
N GLY A 279 -0.84 -12.82 -20.74
CA GLY A 279 -1.97 -11.91 -20.57
C GLY A 279 -3.29 -12.64 -20.30
N LEU A 280 -3.57 -13.75 -21.01
CA LEU A 280 -4.75 -14.57 -20.78
C LEU A 280 -4.71 -15.30 -19.43
N ALA A 281 -3.54 -15.79 -19.01
CA ALA A 281 -3.35 -16.37 -17.69
C ALA A 281 -3.60 -15.33 -16.58
N GLY A 282 -3.11 -14.10 -16.75
CA GLY A 282 -3.40 -12.99 -15.85
C GLY A 282 -4.90 -12.63 -15.81
N LEU A 283 -5.57 -12.63 -16.96
CA LEU A 283 -7.01 -12.38 -17.04
C LEU A 283 -7.81 -13.48 -16.35
N PHE A 284 -7.44 -14.73 -16.58
CA PHE A 284 -8.05 -15.89 -15.94
C PHE A 284 -7.88 -15.80 -14.42
N GLY A 285 -6.66 -15.61 -13.92
CA GLY A 285 -6.40 -15.47 -12.49
C GLY A 285 -7.17 -14.29 -11.88
N ALA A 286 -7.13 -13.11 -12.50
CA ALA A 286 -7.89 -11.95 -12.02
C ALA A 286 -9.39 -12.21 -12.00
N GLY A 287 -9.92 -12.93 -13.00
CA GLY A 287 -11.31 -13.35 -13.06
C GLY A 287 -11.67 -14.30 -11.93
N GLU A 288 -10.84 -15.31 -11.66
CA GLU A 288 -11.04 -16.26 -10.55
C GLU A 288 -11.11 -15.54 -9.19
N GLU A 289 -10.23 -14.57 -8.93
CA GLU A 289 -10.20 -13.79 -7.67
C GLU A 289 -11.46 -12.95 -7.42
N ILE A 290 -12.19 -12.56 -8.47
CA ILE A 290 -13.45 -11.79 -8.33
C ILE A 290 -14.68 -12.59 -8.75
N SER A 291 -14.54 -13.93 -8.80
CA SER A 291 -15.55 -14.88 -9.25
C SER A 291 -16.21 -14.46 -10.56
N TRP A 292 -15.39 -14.01 -11.51
CA TRP A 292 -15.74 -13.52 -12.84
C TRP A 292 -16.74 -12.35 -12.86
N GLY A 293 -16.93 -11.65 -11.74
CA GLY A 293 -17.94 -10.61 -11.61
C GLY A 293 -19.35 -11.15 -11.33
N GLN A 294 -19.50 -12.45 -11.05
CA GLN A 294 -20.79 -13.08 -10.74
C GLN A 294 -21.53 -12.32 -9.63
N ARG A 295 -20.84 -11.93 -8.56
CA ARG A 295 -21.43 -11.17 -7.45
C ARG A 295 -21.90 -9.77 -7.85
N VAL A 296 -21.23 -9.14 -8.82
CA VAL A 296 -21.56 -7.80 -9.30
C VAL A 296 -22.78 -7.84 -10.24
N PHE A 297 -22.83 -8.84 -11.12
CA PHE A 297 -23.89 -8.95 -12.13
C PHE A 297 -25.05 -9.87 -11.70
N GLY A 298 -24.90 -10.61 -10.60
CA GLY A 298 -25.94 -11.39 -9.96
C GLY A 298 -26.44 -12.59 -10.76
N TRP A 299 -25.62 -13.17 -11.65
CA TRP A 299 -26.02 -14.37 -12.38
C TRP A 299 -25.89 -15.64 -11.53
N GLU A 300 -26.70 -16.63 -11.86
CA GLU A 300 -26.73 -17.92 -11.17
C GLU A 300 -25.58 -18.83 -11.58
N THR A 301 -25.19 -19.71 -10.65
CA THR A 301 -24.16 -20.70 -10.90
C THR A 301 -24.70 -21.83 -11.77
N PRO A 302 -23.99 -22.24 -12.83
CA PRO A 302 -24.41 -23.36 -13.67
C PRO A 302 -24.67 -24.62 -12.84
N GLU A 303 -25.78 -25.31 -13.10
CA GLU A 303 -26.20 -26.52 -12.36
C GLU A 303 -25.09 -27.57 -12.26
N VAL A 304 -24.30 -27.73 -13.33
CA VAL A 304 -23.17 -28.68 -13.42
C VAL A 304 -22.07 -28.40 -12.38
N LEU A 305 -21.95 -27.17 -11.89
CA LEU A 305 -20.92 -26.77 -10.91
C LEU A 305 -21.44 -26.80 -9.47
N LEU A 306 -22.77 -26.80 -9.24
CA LEU A 306 -23.34 -26.74 -7.89
C LEU A 306 -22.91 -27.91 -7.01
N ASP A 307 -22.80 -29.10 -7.59
CA ASP A 307 -22.42 -30.32 -6.86
C ASP A 307 -20.94 -30.35 -6.44
N TYR A 308 -20.10 -29.56 -7.10
CA TYR A 308 -18.64 -29.59 -6.93
C TYR A 308 -18.05 -28.26 -6.46
N ASN A 309 -18.82 -27.19 -6.38
CA ASN A 309 -18.35 -25.87 -5.99
C ASN A 309 -18.80 -25.51 -4.56
N ARG A 310 -17.86 -25.26 -3.65
CA ARG A 310 -18.18 -24.98 -2.22
C ARG A 310 -18.93 -23.68 -1.98
N GLN A 311 -18.80 -22.70 -2.87
CA GLN A 311 -19.32 -21.35 -2.71
C GLN A 311 -20.40 -21.04 -3.76
N ALA A 312 -20.84 -22.05 -4.52
CA ALA A 312 -21.75 -21.90 -5.64
C ALA A 312 -21.30 -20.74 -6.54
N GLU A 313 -20.11 -20.84 -7.10
CA GLU A 313 -19.54 -19.85 -8.01
C GLU A 313 -19.29 -20.41 -9.42
N THR A 314 -19.19 -19.51 -10.40
CA THR A 314 -18.91 -19.82 -11.81
C THR A 314 -17.43 -20.19 -12.03
N GLY A 315 -16.54 -19.75 -11.14
CA GLY A 315 -15.10 -19.99 -11.21
C GLY A 315 -14.66 -21.42 -10.84
N LEU A 316 -13.43 -21.75 -11.21
CA LEU A 316 -12.75 -23.00 -10.85
C LEU A 316 -12.11 -22.95 -9.45
N HIS A 317 -11.91 -21.75 -8.89
CA HIS A 317 -11.19 -21.47 -7.65
C HIS A 317 -11.78 -22.24 -6.44
N ASN A 318 -13.09 -22.50 -6.47
CA ASN A 318 -13.84 -23.16 -5.40
C ASN A 318 -14.28 -24.61 -5.68
N LEU A 319 -13.73 -25.23 -6.74
CA LEU A 319 -14.06 -26.61 -7.10
C LEU A 319 -13.36 -27.64 -6.21
N VAL A 320 -14.13 -28.66 -5.86
CA VAL A 320 -13.75 -29.75 -4.97
C VAL A 320 -14.18 -31.07 -5.58
N VAL A 321 -13.25 -31.99 -5.65
CA VAL A 321 -13.48 -33.35 -6.12
C VAL A 321 -13.18 -34.31 -5.00
N GLU A 322 -14.01 -35.33 -4.87
CA GLU A 322 -13.79 -36.42 -3.94
C GLU A 322 -12.88 -37.48 -4.59
N VAL A 323 -11.70 -37.68 -4.00
CA VAL A 323 -10.74 -38.70 -4.46
C VAL A 323 -10.39 -39.56 -3.24
N ASN A 324 -10.70 -40.86 -3.31
CA ASN A 324 -10.49 -41.81 -2.21
C ASN A 324 -11.13 -41.35 -0.88
N ASP A 325 -12.42 -41.01 -0.90
CA ASP A 325 -13.20 -40.51 0.25
C ASP A 325 -12.64 -39.24 0.92
N LYS A 326 -11.79 -38.50 0.20
CA LYS A 326 -11.24 -37.21 0.65
C LYS A 326 -11.62 -36.11 -0.32
N LYS A 327 -12.19 -35.03 0.23
CA LYS A 327 -12.49 -33.79 -0.51
C LYS A 327 -11.20 -33.03 -0.83
N VAL A 328 -10.76 -33.08 -2.08
CA VAL A 328 -9.58 -32.37 -2.59
C VAL A 328 -10.03 -31.12 -3.34
N SER A 329 -9.54 -29.96 -2.94
CA SER A 329 -9.73 -28.72 -3.72
C SER A 329 -8.82 -28.76 -4.94
N ILE A 330 -9.41 -28.66 -6.14
CA ILE A 330 -8.66 -28.68 -7.41
C ILE A 330 -7.68 -27.51 -7.44
N ASN A 331 -8.12 -26.32 -7.02
CA ASN A 331 -7.31 -25.12 -6.99
C ASN A 331 -6.01 -25.33 -6.21
N LYS A 332 -6.12 -25.90 -5.00
CA LYS A 332 -4.98 -26.18 -4.12
C LYS A 332 -3.95 -27.15 -4.72
N VAL A 333 -4.37 -28.07 -5.58
CA VAL A 333 -3.45 -29.03 -6.24
C VAL A 333 -2.79 -28.40 -7.47
N ILE A 334 -3.59 -27.84 -8.38
CA ILE A 334 -3.12 -27.32 -9.66
C ILE A 334 -2.36 -26.01 -9.45
N PHE A 335 -2.98 -25.02 -8.81
CA PHE A 335 -2.41 -23.69 -8.60
C PHE A 335 -1.58 -23.60 -7.32
N GLY A 336 -1.77 -24.50 -6.35
CA GLY A 336 -0.88 -24.58 -5.19
C GLY A 336 0.40 -25.37 -5.49
N THR A 337 0.29 -26.70 -5.57
CA THR A 337 1.48 -27.58 -5.66
C THR A 337 2.16 -27.49 -7.03
N GLY A 338 1.38 -27.47 -8.12
CA GLY A 338 1.91 -27.38 -9.49
C GLY A 338 2.68 -26.07 -9.73
N LEU A 339 2.08 -24.94 -9.35
CA LEU A 339 2.72 -23.63 -9.48
C LEU A 339 3.98 -23.50 -8.61
N ALA A 340 3.96 -24.02 -7.38
CA ALA A 340 5.13 -24.02 -6.50
C ALA A 340 6.31 -24.77 -7.14
N LEU A 341 6.07 -25.97 -7.68
CA LEU A 341 7.10 -26.74 -8.39
C LEU A 341 7.61 -25.99 -9.63
N ALA A 342 6.71 -25.45 -10.44
CA ALA A 342 7.09 -24.66 -11.61
C ALA A 342 7.94 -23.43 -11.23
N MET A 343 7.59 -22.76 -10.13
CA MET A 343 8.33 -21.62 -9.60
C MET A 343 9.72 -22.03 -9.08
N LEU A 344 9.85 -23.18 -8.41
CA LEU A 344 11.16 -23.72 -8.01
C LEU A 344 12.04 -24.01 -9.23
N VAL A 345 11.50 -24.65 -10.27
CA VAL A 345 12.24 -24.89 -11.52
C VAL A 345 12.63 -23.57 -12.17
N TYR A 346 11.71 -22.60 -12.23
CA TYR A 346 11.95 -21.28 -12.80
C TYR A 346 13.07 -20.51 -12.06
N LEU A 347 13.07 -20.51 -10.73
CA LEU A 347 14.04 -19.77 -9.92
C LEU A 347 15.38 -20.47 -9.77
N PHE A 348 15.40 -21.79 -9.55
CA PHE A 348 16.64 -22.53 -9.24
C PHE A 348 17.29 -23.20 -10.46
N VAL A 349 16.52 -23.47 -11.52
CA VAL A 349 17.06 -24.11 -12.74
C VAL A 349 17.11 -23.12 -13.89
N MET A 350 15.96 -22.55 -14.28
CA MET A 350 15.89 -21.68 -15.46
C MET A 350 16.67 -20.38 -15.28
N THR A 351 16.55 -19.72 -14.12
CA THR A 351 17.20 -18.41 -13.89
C THR A 351 18.74 -18.48 -13.91
N PRO A 352 19.41 -19.39 -13.17
CA PRO A 352 20.87 -19.51 -13.24
C PRO A 352 21.34 -19.97 -14.62
N LEU A 353 20.63 -20.92 -15.25
CA LEU A 353 20.98 -21.41 -16.58
C LEU A 353 20.86 -20.32 -17.65
N TYR A 354 19.78 -19.52 -17.59
CA TYR A 354 19.57 -18.37 -18.46
C TYR A 354 20.72 -17.38 -18.35
N ARG A 355 21.06 -16.94 -17.13
CA ARG A 355 22.12 -15.95 -16.91
C ARG A 355 23.47 -16.44 -17.40
N ARG A 356 23.80 -17.72 -17.17
CA ARG A 356 25.04 -18.33 -17.67
C ARG A 356 25.09 -18.34 -19.21
N HIS A 357 23.98 -18.68 -19.86
CA HIS A 357 23.90 -18.69 -21.32
C HIS A 357 23.84 -17.27 -21.92
N ARG A 358 23.20 -16.30 -21.25
CA ARG A 358 23.08 -14.90 -21.70
C ARG A 358 24.45 -14.27 -21.92
N LEU A 359 25.41 -14.52 -21.02
CA LEU A 359 26.79 -14.02 -21.13
C LEU A 359 27.53 -14.50 -22.40
N ARG A 360 27.09 -15.61 -23.00
CA ARG A 360 27.74 -16.22 -24.17
C ARG A 360 26.81 -16.28 -25.40
N ASN A 361 25.69 -15.56 -25.38
CA ASN A 361 24.63 -15.68 -26.38
C ASN A 361 24.22 -17.13 -26.69
N GLY A 362 24.22 -17.98 -25.67
CA GLY A 362 24.00 -19.42 -25.81
C GLY A 362 22.56 -19.80 -26.18
N PRO A 363 22.34 -21.06 -26.64
CA PRO A 363 21.06 -21.49 -27.21
C PRO A 363 19.88 -21.38 -26.24
N PHE A 364 20.08 -21.67 -24.95
CA PHE A 364 19.02 -21.57 -23.94
C PHE A 364 18.55 -20.12 -23.74
N ALA A 365 19.46 -19.15 -23.68
CA ALA A 365 19.06 -17.74 -23.55
C ALA A 365 18.29 -17.26 -24.78
N ARG A 366 18.70 -17.68 -25.99
CA ARG A 366 17.95 -17.41 -27.23
C ARG A 366 16.55 -18.03 -27.21
N LEU A 367 16.43 -19.26 -26.72
CA LEU A 367 15.15 -19.93 -26.54
C LEU A 367 14.22 -19.14 -25.61
N ILE A 368 14.66 -18.86 -24.38
CA ILE A 368 13.90 -18.08 -23.38
C ILE A 368 13.44 -16.73 -23.96
N ASN A 369 14.35 -16.02 -24.62
CA ASN A 369 14.03 -14.73 -25.23
C ASN A 369 13.07 -14.89 -26.43
N ARG A 370 13.16 -15.97 -27.22
CA ARG A 370 12.22 -16.26 -28.33
C ARG A 370 10.80 -16.53 -27.83
N PHE A 371 10.68 -17.15 -26.66
CA PHE A 371 9.40 -17.39 -25.97
C PHE A 371 8.93 -16.19 -25.15
N ALA A 372 9.59 -15.03 -25.23
CA ALA A 372 9.23 -13.82 -24.48
C ALA A 372 9.11 -14.05 -22.96
N ILE A 373 9.83 -15.03 -22.40
CA ILE A 373 9.74 -15.38 -20.98
C ILE A 373 10.44 -14.27 -20.18
N PRO A 374 9.72 -13.55 -19.30
CA PRO A 374 10.35 -12.57 -18.42
C PRO A 374 11.24 -13.31 -17.43
N MET A 375 12.50 -12.90 -17.31
CA MET A 375 13.44 -13.48 -16.34
C MET A 375 13.56 -12.56 -15.12
N PRO A 376 13.68 -13.10 -13.90
CA PRO A 376 13.56 -12.29 -12.70
C PRO A 376 14.88 -11.60 -12.38
N LYS A 377 14.78 -10.34 -11.93
CA LYS A 377 15.87 -9.64 -11.25
C LYS A 377 16.16 -10.31 -9.91
N ASN A 378 17.35 -10.06 -9.35
CA ASN A 378 17.76 -10.66 -8.06
C ASN A 378 16.75 -10.43 -6.94
N TYR A 379 16.28 -9.19 -6.78
CA TYR A 379 15.33 -8.87 -5.71
C TYR A 379 13.96 -9.54 -5.93
N GLN A 380 13.55 -9.79 -7.18
CA GLN A 380 12.30 -10.48 -7.49
C GLN A 380 12.41 -11.97 -7.16
N ALA A 381 13.53 -12.60 -7.54
CA ALA A 381 13.83 -13.99 -7.18
C ALA A 381 13.89 -14.17 -5.65
N ILE A 382 14.60 -13.29 -4.95
CA ILE A 382 14.63 -13.26 -3.47
C ILE A 382 13.23 -13.02 -2.91
N GLY A 383 12.46 -12.10 -3.51
CA GLY A 383 11.09 -11.79 -3.13
C GLY A 383 10.19 -13.03 -3.14
N TYR A 384 10.17 -13.79 -4.23
CA TYR A 384 9.42 -15.06 -4.31
C TYR A 384 9.85 -16.06 -3.23
N LEU A 385 11.15 -16.21 -2.98
CA LEU A 385 11.65 -17.10 -1.94
C LEU A 385 11.22 -16.65 -0.54
N ILE A 386 11.24 -15.34 -0.28
CA ILE A 386 10.75 -14.78 0.99
C ILE A 386 9.24 -15.02 1.12
N VAL A 387 8.44 -14.81 0.07
CA VAL A 387 7.00 -15.09 0.11
C VAL A 387 6.76 -16.54 0.51
N VAL A 388 7.35 -17.50 -0.22
CA VAL A 388 7.17 -18.93 0.06
C VAL A 388 7.67 -19.29 1.45
N ALA A 389 8.87 -18.84 1.84
CA ALA A 389 9.45 -19.15 3.13
C ALA A 389 8.61 -18.57 4.29
N CYS A 390 8.17 -17.31 4.19
CA CYS A 390 7.33 -16.69 5.21
C CYS A 390 5.97 -17.40 5.31
N VAL A 391 5.30 -17.69 4.19
CA VAL A 391 3.99 -18.32 4.21
C VAL A 391 4.07 -19.76 4.74
N GLU A 392 5.00 -20.56 4.22
CA GLU A 392 5.06 -21.99 4.55
C GLU A 392 5.69 -22.27 5.91
N LEU A 393 6.62 -21.43 6.38
CA LEU A 393 7.36 -21.66 7.63
C LEU A 393 6.85 -20.81 8.79
N LEU A 394 6.24 -19.65 8.53
CA LEU A 394 5.90 -18.66 9.57
C LEU A 394 4.42 -18.29 9.65
N ILE A 395 3.54 -18.66 8.71
CA ILE A 395 2.10 -18.37 8.86
C ILE A 395 1.37 -19.62 9.35
N ASP A 396 0.89 -19.57 10.59
CA ASP A 396 0.13 -20.66 11.22
C ASP A 396 -1.37 -20.51 10.95
N SER A 397 -1.79 -20.84 9.72
CA SER A 397 -3.21 -20.84 9.34
C SER A 397 -3.49 -21.74 8.15
N SER A 398 -4.69 -22.33 8.11
CA SER A 398 -5.18 -23.07 6.93
C SER A 398 -5.38 -22.18 5.71
N LYS A 399 -5.61 -20.87 5.91
CA LYS A 399 -5.75 -19.84 4.87
C LYS A 399 -4.42 -19.14 4.50
N ARG A 400 -3.27 -19.76 4.80
CA ARG A 400 -1.96 -19.16 4.47
C ARG A 400 -1.73 -18.98 2.96
N GLY A 401 -2.41 -19.79 2.13
CA GLY A 401 -2.33 -19.73 0.66
C GLY A 401 -2.68 -18.36 0.09
N GLU A 402 -3.69 -17.70 0.66
CA GLU A 402 -4.12 -16.33 0.28
C GLU A 402 -2.95 -15.34 0.25
N MET A 403 -2.03 -15.45 1.23
CA MET A 403 -0.88 -14.57 1.30
C MET A 403 0.21 -14.90 0.28
N THR A 404 0.27 -16.15 -0.20
CA THR A 404 1.12 -16.50 -1.35
C THR A 404 0.57 -15.87 -2.62
N GLU A 405 -0.74 -15.91 -2.83
CA GLU A 405 -1.40 -15.34 -4.00
C GLU A 405 -1.31 -13.81 -4.00
N PHE A 406 -1.60 -13.17 -2.87
CA PHE A 406 -1.47 -11.73 -2.67
C PHE A 406 -0.04 -11.23 -2.94
N ALA A 407 0.96 -11.71 -2.20
CA ALA A 407 2.31 -11.19 -2.34
C ALA A 407 2.98 -11.68 -3.63
N GLY A 408 2.69 -12.93 -4.03
CA GLY A 408 3.18 -13.54 -5.26
C GLY A 408 2.69 -12.81 -6.51
N SER A 409 1.42 -12.41 -6.57
CA SER A 409 0.87 -11.64 -7.70
C SER A 409 1.52 -10.27 -7.87
N ILE A 410 1.89 -9.59 -6.77
CA ILE A 410 2.61 -8.32 -6.80
C ILE A 410 4.03 -8.52 -7.34
N ILE A 411 4.77 -9.53 -6.85
CA ILE A 411 6.11 -9.83 -7.37
C ILE A 411 6.04 -10.31 -8.82
N PHE A 412 4.98 -11.02 -9.20
CA PHE A 412 4.71 -11.43 -10.58
C PHE A 412 4.46 -10.24 -11.49
N LEU A 413 3.63 -9.29 -11.07
CA LEU A 413 3.46 -8.03 -11.78
C LEU A 413 4.80 -7.31 -11.98
N LEU A 414 5.65 -7.23 -10.96
CA LEU A 414 6.98 -6.62 -11.07
C LEU A 414 7.89 -7.39 -12.04
N ASN A 415 7.87 -8.73 -12.01
CA ASN A 415 8.66 -9.58 -12.89
C ASN A 415 8.23 -9.43 -14.35
N VAL A 416 6.91 -9.40 -14.62
CA VAL A 416 6.39 -9.16 -15.96
C VAL A 416 6.73 -7.75 -16.40
N THR A 417 6.55 -6.73 -15.55
CA THR A 417 6.71 -5.31 -15.94
C THR A 417 8.17 -4.91 -16.10
N PHE A 418 9.03 -5.29 -15.16
CA PHE A 418 10.44 -4.91 -15.06
C PHE A 418 11.38 -6.14 -15.01
N PRO A 419 11.37 -7.01 -16.04
CA PRO A 419 12.22 -8.20 -16.05
C PRO A 419 13.70 -7.86 -16.20
N ASP A 420 14.58 -8.80 -15.88
CA ASP A 420 16.04 -8.72 -16.05
C ASP A 420 16.45 -8.65 -17.53
N ASN A 421 15.65 -9.24 -18.41
CA ASN A 421 15.81 -9.24 -19.87
C ASN A 421 14.83 -8.27 -20.54
N GLN A 422 14.62 -7.07 -19.95
CA GLN A 422 13.66 -6.08 -20.47
C GLN A 422 13.91 -5.67 -21.91
N GLU A 423 15.16 -5.70 -22.37
CA GLU A 423 15.56 -5.30 -23.72
C GLU A 423 14.86 -6.12 -24.81
N ILE A 424 14.42 -7.36 -24.51
CA ILE A 424 13.71 -8.19 -25.50
C ILE A 424 12.36 -7.57 -25.91
N PHE A 425 11.82 -6.67 -25.09
CA PHE A 425 10.55 -5.97 -25.32
C PHE A 425 10.73 -4.60 -25.98
N ASP A 426 11.96 -4.22 -26.33
CA ASP A 426 12.21 -3.05 -27.17
C ASP A 426 12.06 -3.38 -28.65
N ILE A 427 11.73 -2.36 -29.45
CA ILE A 427 11.50 -2.53 -30.89
C ILE A 427 12.80 -2.88 -31.60
N ASP A 428 13.90 -2.22 -31.21
CA ASP A 428 15.20 -2.29 -31.88
C ASP A 428 16.06 -3.47 -31.40
N PHE A 429 15.55 -4.31 -30.49
CA PHE A 429 16.35 -5.42 -29.99
C PHE A 429 16.45 -6.52 -31.04
N GLU A 430 17.64 -6.65 -31.64
CA GLU A 430 18.05 -7.76 -32.47
C GLU A 430 18.84 -8.76 -31.62
N GLN A 431 18.39 -10.03 -31.58
CA GLN A 431 19.26 -11.07 -31.07
C GLN A 431 20.38 -11.27 -32.09
N SER A 432 21.63 -11.05 -31.68
CA SER A 432 22.80 -11.38 -32.51
C SER A 432 22.66 -12.82 -33.04
N VAL A 433 22.46 -12.92 -34.35
CA VAL A 433 22.40 -14.21 -35.05
C VAL A 433 23.85 -14.63 -35.26
N SER A 434 24.33 -15.53 -34.42
CA SER A 434 25.49 -16.37 -34.74
C SER A 434 25.10 -17.84 -34.59
#